data_AF-A0A7X0EI46-F1
#
_entry.id   AF-A0A7X0EI46-F1
#
_cell.length_a   1.000
_cell.length_b   1.000
_cell.length_c   1.000
_cell.angle_alpha   90.00
_cell.angle_beta   90.00
_cell.angle_gamma   90.00
#
_symmetry.space_group_name_H-M   'P 1'
#
loop_
_entity.id
_entity.type
_entity.pdbx_description
1 polymer ?
#
loop_
_entity_poly.entity_id
_entity_poly.type
_entity_poly.pdbx_seq_one_letter_code
_entity_poly.pdbx_strand_id
1 'polypeptide(L)'
;MTDDQRRYIVVETAVGVLISAAVSVLFVFIVFGGQNVVPLAGHVGVAFDSLPQSFMIVLMSILMPTFLTRRRLRFRTYLRMNERKRISLPRNALIRSLALAVPAAIVCWLFHVTILPIVSAPEWNFFSLLFYKAIYGALLSLIFSPVAIYMVDLPWKSGEPFARRQAVASNRTGLL
;
A
#
# COMPACT_ATOMS: atom_id res chain seq x y z
N MET A 1 21.65 -3.41 -0.90
CA MET A 1 20.55 -3.17 0.05
C MET A 1 21.05 -3.68 1.39
N THR A 2 21.01 -2.88 2.46
CA THR A 2 21.49 -3.33 3.77
C THR A 2 20.48 -4.31 4.38
N ASP A 3 20.93 -5.16 5.31
CA ASP A 3 20.03 -6.11 5.97
C ASP A 3 18.90 -5.41 6.75
N ASP A 4 19.20 -4.25 7.34
CA ASP A 4 18.21 -3.40 8.02
C ASP A 4 17.12 -2.89 7.07
N GLN A 5 17.48 -2.51 5.84
CA GLN A 5 16.50 -2.10 4.83
C GLN A 5 15.61 -3.25 4.40
N ARG A 6 16.19 -4.44 4.22
CA ARG A 6 15.44 -5.65 3.85
C ARG A 6 14.46 -6.02 4.96
N ARG A 7 14.92 -6.05 6.21
CA ARG A 7 14.06 -6.31 7.36
C ARG A 7 12.93 -5.29 7.46
N TYR A 8 13.22 -4.01 7.27
CA TYR A 8 12.21 -2.96 7.27
C TYR A 8 11.14 -3.17 6.19
N ILE A 9 11.56 -3.40 4.93
CA ILE A 9 10.63 -3.62 3.81
C ILE A 9 9.75 -4.84 4.07
N VAL A 10 10.33 -5.94 4.57
CA VAL A 10 9.59 -7.17 4.88
C VAL A 10 8.57 -6.94 5.98
N VAL A 11 8.95 -6.28 7.09
CA VAL A 11 8.06 -6.03 8.22
C VAL A 11 6.92 -5.10 7.83
N GLU A 12 7.20 -3.96 7.18
CA GLU A 12 6.15 -3.01 6.78
C GLU A 12 5.22 -3.61 5.71
N THR A 13 5.76 -4.40 4.77
CA THR A 13 4.94 -5.14 3.80
C THR A 13 4.05 -6.16 4.50
N ALA A 14 4.59 -6.95 5.44
CA ALA A 14 3.81 -7.96 6.17
C ALA A 14 2.67 -7.32 6.99
N VAL A 15 2.94 -6.19 7.65
CA VAL A 15 1.90 -5.43 8.37
C VAL A 15 0.84 -4.92 7.40
N GLY A 16 1.23 -4.37 6.24
CA GLY A 16 0.28 -3.91 5.22
C GLY A 16 -0.60 -5.04 4.67
N VAL A 17 0.00 -6.22 4.42
CA VAL A 17 -0.70 -7.43 3.98
C VAL A 17 -1.74 -7.86 5.01
N LEU A 18 -1.37 -7.92 6.29
CA LEU A 18 -2.28 -8.30 7.37
C LEU A 18 -3.45 -7.33 7.51
N ILE A 19 -3.17 -6.01 7.49
CA ILE A 19 -4.20 -4.98 7.58
C ILE A 19 -5.15 -5.07 6.37
N SER A 20 -4.61 -5.23 5.16
CA SER A 20 -5.42 -5.30 3.94
C SER A 20 -6.31 -6.55 3.92
N ALA A 21 -5.81 -7.70 4.38
CA ALA A 21 -6.61 -8.90 4.55
C ALA A 21 -7.75 -8.68 5.55
N ALA A 22 -7.47 -8.07 6.71
CA ALA A 22 -8.47 -7.77 7.72
C ALA A 22 -9.54 -6.78 7.22
N VAL A 23 -9.13 -5.73 6.52
CA VAL A 23 -10.05 -4.76 5.90
C VAL A 23 -10.93 -5.44 4.85
N SER A 24 -10.37 -6.33 4.02
CA SER A 24 -11.14 -7.11 3.07
C SER A 24 -12.20 -7.98 3.74
N VAL A 25 -11.85 -8.66 4.83
CA VAL A 25 -12.79 -9.48 5.61
C VAL A 25 -13.90 -8.60 6.20
N LEU A 26 -13.54 -7.47 6.80
CA LEU A 26 -14.51 -6.51 7.33
C LEU A 26 -15.47 -6.02 6.24
N PHE A 27 -14.97 -5.76 5.03
CA PHE A 27 -15.80 -5.35 3.90
C PHE A 27 -16.82 -6.43 3.51
N VAL A 28 -16.42 -7.71 3.55
CA VAL A 28 -17.35 -8.81 3.30
C VAL A 28 -18.48 -8.85 4.32
N PHE A 29 -18.16 -8.68 5.60
CA PHE A 29 -19.18 -8.62 6.66
C PHE A 29 -20.14 -7.44 6.49
N ILE A 30 -19.63 -6.27 6.08
CA ILE A 30 -20.45 -5.07 5.90
C ILE A 30 -21.37 -5.20 4.67
N VAL A 31 -20.86 -5.70 3.54
CA VAL A 31 -21.60 -5.71 2.27
C VAL A 31 -22.48 -6.95 2.12
N PHE A 32 -22.00 -8.11 2.58
CA PHE A 32 -22.64 -9.41 2.35
C PHE A 32 -23.10 -10.09 3.65
N GLY A 33 -22.98 -9.40 4.80
CA GLY A 33 -23.44 -9.92 6.08
C GLY A 33 -24.92 -10.32 6.03
N GLY A 34 -25.22 -11.54 6.48
CA GLY A 34 -26.58 -12.10 6.49
C GLY A 34 -26.99 -12.81 5.20
N GLN A 35 -26.16 -12.82 4.15
CA GLN A 35 -26.42 -13.59 2.93
C GLN A 35 -25.75 -14.96 3.03
N ASN A 36 -26.51 -16.04 2.84
CA ASN A 36 -25.94 -17.40 2.79
C ASN A 36 -25.23 -17.67 1.47
N VAL A 37 -25.71 -17.03 0.40
CA VAL A 37 -25.27 -17.21 -0.98
C VAL A 37 -25.12 -15.83 -1.60
N VAL A 38 -23.97 -15.58 -2.22
CA VAL A 38 -23.62 -14.30 -2.81
C VAL A 38 -23.40 -14.49 -4.31
N PRO A 39 -24.11 -13.76 -5.18
CA PRO A 39 -23.88 -13.83 -6.61
C PRO A 39 -22.54 -13.18 -6.97
N LEU A 40 -21.80 -13.78 -7.90
CA LEU A 40 -20.53 -13.19 -8.37
C LEU A 40 -20.74 -12.03 -9.34
N ALA A 41 -21.79 -12.13 -10.16
CA ALA A 41 -22.17 -11.14 -11.15
C ALA A 41 -23.34 -10.26 -10.66
N GLY A 42 -23.58 -9.17 -11.40
CA GLY A 42 -24.66 -8.23 -11.09
C GLY A 42 -24.25 -7.08 -10.20
N HIS A 43 -25.18 -6.13 -10.02
CA HIS A 43 -24.97 -4.87 -9.31
C HIS A 43 -24.77 -5.03 -7.79
N VAL A 44 -25.24 -6.15 -7.23
CA VAL A 44 -25.03 -6.53 -5.81
C VAL A 44 -23.93 -7.59 -5.68
N GLY A 45 -23.27 -7.95 -6.79
CA GLY A 45 -22.33 -9.07 -6.82
C GLY A 45 -20.90 -8.68 -6.44
N VAL A 46 -20.10 -9.71 -6.20
CA VAL A 46 -18.66 -9.59 -5.86
C VAL A 46 -17.90 -8.71 -6.85
N ALA A 47 -18.25 -8.80 -8.14
CA ALA A 47 -17.59 -8.03 -9.19
C ALA A 47 -17.85 -6.52 -9.11
N PHE A 48 -19.01 -6.06 -8.63
CA PHE A 48 -19.26 -4.61 -8.51
C PHE A 48 -18.49 -4.01 -7.33
N ASP A 49 -18.46 -4.75 -6.22
CA ASP A 49 -17.76 -4.36 -5.01
C ASP A 49 -16.23 -4.40 -5.14
N SER A 50 -15.70 -5.25 -6.03
CA SER A 50 -14.25 -5.37 -6.22
C SER A 50 -13.61 -4.06 -6.69
N LEU A 51 -14.33 -3.17 -7.39
CA LEU A 51 -13.78 -1.90 -7.87
C LEU A 51 -13.45 -0.94 -6.72
N PRO A 52 -14.42 -0.48 -5.88
CA PRO A 52 -14.12 0.41 -4.77
C PRO A 52 -13.17 -0.24 -3.76
N GLN A 53 -13.30 -1.56 -3.51
CA GLN A 53 -12.41 -2.26 -2.59
C GLN A 53 -10.96 -2.29 -3.10
N SER A 54 -10.73 -2.67 -4.36
CA SER A 54 -9.38 -2.72 -4.95
C SER A 54 -8.73 -1.34 -4.97
N PHE A 55 -9.51 -0.33 -5.34
CA PHE A 55 -9.06 1.06 -5.30
C PHE A 55 -8.59 1.45 -3.90
N MET A 56 -9.41 1.21 -2.88
CA MET A 56 -9.07 1.54 -1.49
C MET A 56 -7.83 0.78 -0.98
N ILE A 57 -7.73 -0.52 -1.25
CA ILE A 57 -6.59 -1.34 -0.82
C ILE A 57 -5.29 -0.86 -1.48
N VAL A 58 -5.30 -0.64 -2.80
CA VAL A 58 -4.10 -0.18 -3.51
C VAL A 58 -3.73 1.24 -3.08
N LEU A 59 -4.72 2.13 -2.92
CA LEU A 59 -4.49 3.48 -2.44
C LEU A 59 -3.83 3.47 -1.05
N MET A 60 -4.39 2.73 -0.09
CA MET A 60 -3.89 2.68 1.28
C MET A 60 -2.54 1.95 1.40
N SER A 61 -2.35 0.86 0.66
CA SER A 61 -1.08 0.12 0.63
C SER A 61 0.09 0.94 0.09
N ILE A 62 -0.18 1.99 -0.68
CA ILE A 62 0.84 2.93 -1.18
C ILE A 62 0.96 4.15 -0.27
N LEU A 63 -0.16 4.76 0.09
CA LEU A 63 -0.20 6.05 0.77
C LEU A 63 0.35 5.95 2.20
N MET A 64 -0.08 4.93 2.96
CA MET A 64 0.30 4.78 4.37
C MET A 64 1.80 4.51 4.55
N PRO A 65 2.41 3.51 3.88
CA PRO A 65 3.85 3.29 3.98
C PRO A 65 4.66 4.49 3.49
N THR A 66 4.18 5.21 2.47
CA THR A 66 4.84 6.45 2.00
C THR A 66 4.89 7.50 3.11
N PHE A 67 3.78 7.78 3.79
CA PHE A 67 3.75 8.77 4.87
C PHE A 67 4.56 8.33 6.09
N LEU A 68 4.43 7.07 6.51
CA LEU A 68 5.20 6.51 7.63
C LEU A 68 6.70 6.56 7.35
N THR A 69 7.11 6.17 6.15
CA THR A 69 8.52 6.18 5.74
C THR A 69 9.05 7.60 5.68
N ARG A 70 8.33 8.55 5.07
CA ARG A 70 8.72 9.99 5.07
C ARG A 70 8.84 10.56 6.48
N ARG A 71 7.90 10.23 7.37
CA ARG A 71 7.94 10.63 8.77
C ARG A 71 9.17 10.06 9.46
N ARG A 72 9.42 8.75 9.34
CA ARG A 72 10.58 8.09 9.96
C ARG A 72 11.90 8.66 9.45
N LEU A 73 12.03 8.90 8.15
CA LEU A 73 13.24 9.49 7.56
C LEU A 73 13.47 10.95 8.02
N ARG A 74 12.41 11.70 8.30
CA ARG A 74 12.53 13.06 8.88
C ARG A 74 13.05 13.04 10.32
N PHE A 75 12.71 12.00 11.09
CA PHE A 75 13.05 11.90 12.51
C PHE A 75 14.25 11.00 12.81
N ARG A 76 14.67 10.11 11.91
CA ARG A 76 15.78 9.16 12.10
C ARG A 76 16.77 9.23 10.94
N THR A 77 18.01 9.59 11.26
CA THR A 77 19.13 9.79 10.31
C THR A 77 19.71 8.47 9.74
N TYR A 78 19.30 7.31 10.27
CA TYR A 78 20.02 6.05 10.03
C TYR A 78 19.51 5.21 8.85
N LEU A 79 18.32 5.49 8.31
CA LEU A 79 17.84 4.80 7.10
C LEU A 79 18.37 5.52 5.86
N ARG A 80 19.63 5.24 5.49
CA ARG A 80 20.20 5.67 4.21
C ARG A 80 19.62 4.83 3.09
N MET A 81 18.49 5.23 2.50
CA MET A 81 18.00 4.57 1.29
C MET A 81 19.01 4.75 0.15
N ASN A 82 19.38 3.65 -0.50
CA ASN A 82 20.33 3.69 -1.63
C ASN A 82 19.73 4.53 -2.76
N GLU A 83 20.55 5.34 -3.42
CA GLU A 83 20.17 6.19 -4.57
C GLU A 83 19.89 5.35 -5.83
N ARG A 84 18.94 4.41 -5.76
CA ARG A 84 18.57 3.60 -6.92
C ARG A 84 17.82 4.46 -7.94
N LYS A 85 17.91 4.06 -9.22
CA LYS A 85 17.28 4.72 -10.37
C LYS A 85 15.87 5.20 -10.04
N ARG A 86 15.69 6.51 -10.10
CA ARG A 86 14.42 7.19 -9.86
C ARG A 86 13.46 6.84 -10.98
N ILE A 87 12.31 6.27 -10.64
CA ILE A 87 11.18 6.24 -11.55
C ILE A 87 10.56 7.64 -11.52
N SER A 88 10.41 8.28 -12.68
CA SER A 88 9.79 9.59 -12.78
C SER A 88 8.31 9.49 -12.40
N LEU A 89 8.01 9.75 -11.12
CA LEU A 89 6.64 9.75 -10.60
C LEU A 89 6.33 11.08 -9.92
N PRO A 90 5.04 11.43 -9.79
CA PRO A 90 4.62 12.64 -9.10
C PRO A 90 5.20 12.70 -7.68
N ARG A 91 5.73 13.86 -7.30
CA ARG A 91 6.33 14.08 -5.97
C ARG A 91 5.31 14.05 -4.83
N ASN A 92 4.05 14.38 -5.13
CA ASN A 92 2.94 14.31 -4.18
C ASN A 92 2.52 12.84 -3.97
N ALA A 93 2.58 12.38 -2.73
CA ALA A 93 2.24 11.00 -2.36
C ALA A 93 0.82 10.61 -2.76
N LEU A 94 -0.13 11.54 -2.64
CA LEU A 94 -1.53 11.31 -2.97
C LEU A 94 -1.76 11.16 -4.48
N ILE A 95 -1.20 12.06 -5.29
CA ILE A 95 -1.31 12.00 -6.76
C ILE A 95 -0.69 10.70 -7.26
N ARG A 96 0.47 10.32 -6.71
CA ARG A 96 1.13 9.06 -7.06
C ARG A 96 0.31 7.83 -6.67
N SER A 97 -0.24 7.80 -5.46
CA SER A 97 -1.07 6.67 -5.02
C SER A 97 -2.34 6.57 -5.86
N LEU A 98 -2.96 7.69 -6.24
CA LEU A 98 -4.10 7.71 -7.17
C LEU A 98 -3.73 7.21 -8.56
N ALA A 99 -2.59 7.66 -9.10
CA ALA A 99 -2.09 7.25 -10.41
C ALA A 99 -1.83 5.74 -10.52
N LEU A 100 -1.52 5.07 -9.40
CA LEU A 100 -1.37 3.62 -9.35
C LEU A 100 -2.66 2.89 -8.97
N ALA A 101 -3.45 3.44 -8.05
CA ALA A 101 -4.67 2.80 -7.55
C ALA A 101 -5.78 2.74 -8.60
N VAL A 102 -5.98 3.78 -9.40
CA VAL A 102 -7.03 3.81 -10.45
C VAL A 102 -6.82 2.71 -11.50
N PRO A 103 -5.66 2.61 -12.19
CA PRO A 103 -5.46 1.56 -13.19
C PRO A 103 -5.45 0.17 -12.55
N ALA A 104 -4.88 0.00 -11.35
CA ALA A 104 -4.91 -1.27 -10.65
C ALA A 104 -6.34 -1.73 -10.33
N ALA A 105 -7.19 -0.82 -9.85
CA ALA A 105 -8.59 -1.11 -9.57
C ALA A 105 -9.36 -1.49 -10.84
N ILE A 106 -9.12 -0.80 -11.96
CA ILE A 106 -9.74 -1.12 -13.25
C ILE A 106 -9.31 -2.51 -13.71
N VAL A 107 -8.02 -2.83 -13.69
CA VAL A 107 -7.52 -4.15 -14.10
C VAL A 107 -8.09 -5.26 -13.22
N CYS A 108 -8.12 -5.04 -11.92
CA CYS A 108 -8.70 -5.98 -10.97
C CYS A 108 -10.20 -6.17 -11.18
N TRP A 109 -10.93 -5.08 -11.39
CA TRP A 109 -12.36 -5.12 -11.67
C TRP A 109 -12.64 -5.89 -12.97
N LEU A 110 -11.90 -5.61 -14.03
CA LEU A 110 -12.01 -6.35 -15.30
C LEU A 110 -11.74 -7.84 -15.10
N PHE A 111 -10.72 -8.21 -14.32
CA PHE A 111 -10.48 -9.61 -13.95
C PHE A 111 -11.68 -10.26 -13.25
N HIS A 112 -12.31 -9.57 -12.30
CA HIS A 112 -13.49 -10.09 -11.59
C HIS A 112 -14.73 -10.20 -12.49
N VAL A 113 -14.93 -9.27 -13.42
CA VAL A 113 -16.08 -9.30 -14.33
C VAL A 113 -15.89 -10.33 -15.45
N THR A 114 -14.66 -10.55 -15.93
CA THR A 114 -14.42 -11.37 -17.13
C THR A 114 -13.95 -12.78 -16.81
N ILE A 115 -12.98 -12.94 -15.90
CA ILE A 115 -12.35 -14.25 -15.65
C ILE A 115 -13.12 -15.02 -14.59
N LEU A 116 -13.50 -14.35 -13.50
CA LEU A 116 -14.11 -15.01 -12.35
C LEU A 116 -15.39 -15.80 -12.69
N PRO A 117 -16.32 -15.29 -13.53
CA PRO A 117 -17.53 -16.04 -13.90
C PRO A 117 -17.25 -17.28 -14.78
N ILE A 118 -16.09 -17.33 -15.44
CA ILE A 118 -15.69 -18.46 -16.29
C ILE A 118 -15.09 -19.59 -15.44
N VAL A 119 -14.29 -19.24 -14.43
CA VAL A 119 -13.52 -20.22 -13.64
C VAL A 119 -14.20 -20.67 -12.35
N SER A 120 -15.34 -20.08 -11.98
CA SER A 120 -16.00 -20.34 -10.71
C SER A 120 -17.50 -20.53 -10.86
N ALA A 121 -18.11 -21.24 -9.89
CA ALA A 121 -19.57 -21.36 -9.81
C ALA A 121 -20.21 -19.97 -9.73
N PRO A 122 -21.40 -19.73 -10.31
CA PRO A 122 -22.03 -18.40 -10.40
C PRO A 122 -22.36 -17.75 -9.05
N GLU A 123 -22.39 -18.56 -7.99
CA GLU A 123 -22.71 -18.17 -6.64
C GLU A 123 -21.73 -18.83 -5.66
N TRP A 124 -21.30 -18.07 -4.66
CA TRP A 124 -20.45 -18.59 -3.59
C TRP A 124 -21.16 -18.50 -2.25
N ASN A 125 -20.88 -19.46 -1.37
CA ASN A 125 -21.25 -19.33 0.03
C ASN A 125 -20.41 -18.22 0.71
N PHE A 126 -20.91 -17.71 1.83
CA PHE A 126 -20.29 -16.63 2.58
C PHE A 126 -18.82 -16.90 2.97
N PHE A 127 -18.50 -18.12 3.43
CA PHE A 127 -17.15 -18.46 3.89
C PHE A 127 -16.13 -18.54 2.74
N SER A 128 -16.52 -19.08 1.58
CA SER A 128 -15.70 -19.08 0.37
C SER A 128 -15.39 -17.66 -0.08
N LEU A 129 -16.39 -16.77 -0.05
CA LEU A 129 -16.19 -15.36 -0.37
C LEU A 129 -15.25 -14.67 0.63
N LEU A 130 -15.43 -14.92 1.93
CA LEU A 130 -14.58 -14.36 2.97
C LEU A 130 -13.12 -14.80 2.80
N PHE A 131 -12.88 -16.09 2.57
CA PHE A 131 -11.55 -16.63 2.33
C PHE A 131 -10.91 -16.04 1.08
N TYR A 132 -11.66 -15.99 -0.03
CA TYR A 132 -11.21 -15.37 -1.27
C TYR A 132 -10.82 -13.90 -1.06
N LYS A 133 -11.68 -13.10 -0.42
CA LYS A 133 -11.44 -11.67 -0.18
C LYS A 133 -10.23 -11.42 0.72
N ALA A 134 -10.03 -12.27 1.73
CA ALA A 134 -8.86 -12.19 2.60
C ALA A 134 -7.56 -12.41 1.80
N ILE A 135 -7.50 -13.49 1.01
CA ILE A 135 -6.35 -13.78 0.14
C ILE A 135 -6.17 -12.67 -0.89
N TYR A 136 -7.24 -12.24 -1.52
CA TYR A 136 -7.21 -11.19 -2.53
C TYR A 136 -6.64 -9.88 -1.99
N GLY A 137 -7.12 -9.41 -0.84
CA GLY A 137 -6.60 -8.21 -0.19
C GLY A 137 -5.13 -8.34 0.23
N ALA A 138 -4.75 -9.53 0.73
CA ALA A 138 -3.36 -9.84 1.05
C ALA A 138 -2.45 -9.76 -0.18
N LEU A 139 -2.86 -10.39 -1.30
CA LEU A 139 -2.09 -10.40 -2.54
C LEU A 139 -1.92 -9.00 -3.14
N LEU A 140 -3.00 -8.21 -3.18
CA LEU A 140 -2.91 -6.82 -3.63
C LEU A 140 -1.90 -6.03 -2.81
N SER A 141 -1.98 -6.09 -1.49
CA SER A 141 -1.03 -5.36 -0.64
C SER A 141 0.39 -5.89 -0.80
N LEU A 142 0.58 -7.19 -0.97
CA LEU A 142 1.91 -7.78 -1.18
C LEU A 142 2.57 -7.24 -2.45
N ILE A 143 1.79 -7.01 -3.50
CA ILE A 143 2.26 -6.45 -4.78
C ILE A 143 2.58 -4.96 -4.62
N PHE A 144 1.70 -4.17 -4.00
CA PHE A 144 1.78 -2.71 -4.03
C PHE A 144 2.49 -2.06 -2.83
N SER A 145 2.53 -2.69 -1.65
CA SER A 145 3.28 -2.18 -0.49
C SER A 145 4.78 -2.01 -0.73
N PRO A 146 5.53 -2.97 -1.33
CA PRO A 146 6.96 -2.76 -1.57
C PRO A 146 7.20 -1.62 -2.56
N VAL A 147 6.33 -1.48 -3.56
CA VAL A 147 6.36 -0.39 -4.55
C VAL A 147 6.32 0.97 -3.85
N ALA A 148 5.47 1.11 -2.82
CA ALA A 148 5.36 2.32 -2.01
C ALA A 148 6.68 2.72 -1.35
N ILE A 149 7.39 1.75 -0.78
CA ILE A 149 8.63 1.97 -0.02
C ILE A 149 9.75 2.37 -0.99
N TYR A 150 9.85 1.71 -2.15
CA TYR A 150 10.85 2.04 -3.17
C TYR A 150 10.65 3.42 -3.80
N MET A 151 9.43 3.96 -3.76
CA MET A 151 9.10 5.26 -4.36
C MET A 151 9.27 6.44 -3.41
N VAL A 152 9.67 6.25 -2.15
CA VAL A 152 9.84 7.39 -1.23
C VAL A 152 11.08 8.19 -1.61
N ASP A 153 10.87 9.20 -2.46
CA ASP A 153 11.84 10.26 -2.69
C ASP A 153 11.96 11.11 -1.44
N LEU A 154 13.16 11.12 -0.85
CA LEU A 154 13.52 12.20 0.03
C LEU A 154 13.95 13.39 -0.82
N PRO A 155 13.46 14.61 -0.53
CA PRO A 155 14.20 15.81 -0.86
C PRO A 155 15.43 15.86 0.04
N TRP A 156 16.41 14.99 -0.23
CA TRP A 156 17.75 15.20 0.28
C TRP A 156 18.32 16.37 -0.51
N LYS A 157 18.07 17.59 -0.02
CA LYS A 157 18.91 18.73 -0.37
C LYS A 157 20.30 18.35 0.12
N SER A 158 21.12 17.84 -0.79
CA SER A 158 22.55 17.64 -0.63
C SER A 158 23.17 18.98 -0.23
N GLY A 159 23.29 19.26 1.07
CA GLY A 159 24.15 20.35 1.57
C GLY A 159 23.72 21.10 2.83
N GLU A 160 22.45 21.41 3.07
CA GLU A 160 22.16 22.56 3.95
C GLU A 160 21.86 22.32 5.45
N PRO A 161 21.19 21.25 5.92
CA PRO A 161 20.73 21.24 7.32
C PRO A 161 21.73 20.64 8.32
N PHE A 162 22.65 19.77 7.91
CA PHE A 162 23.60 19.14 8.84
C PHE A 162 24.79 20.07 9.16
N ALA A 163 25.30 20.78 8.14
CA ALA A 163 26.36 21.77 8.32
C ALA A 163 25.92 22.94 9.22
N ARG A 164 24.68 23.44 9.08
CA ARG A 164 24.16 24.48 10.00
C ARG A 164 24.00 23.98 11.44
N ARG A 165 23.59 22.73 11.66
CA ARG A 165 23.46 22.20 13.03
C ARG A 165 24.81 21.92 13.68
N GLN A 166 25.79 21.43 12.92
CA GLN A 166 27.17 21.29 13.42
C GLN A 166 27.82 22.65 13.66
N ALA A 167 27.62 23.63 12.78
CA ALA A 167 28.13 24.99 12.97
C ALA A 167 27.51 25.69 14.19
N VAL A 168 26.21 25.51 14.45
CA VAL A 168 25.56 26.07 15.64
C VAL A 168 26.02 25.35 16.92
N ALA A 169 26.31 24.04 16.85
CA ALA A 169 26.84 23.29 17.99
C ALA A 169 28.29 23.67 18.31
N SER A 170 29.16 23.83 17.29
CA SER A 170 30.57 24.20 17.50
C SER A 170 30.73 25.62 18.04
N ASN A 171 29.83 26.54 17.67
CA ASN A 171 29.87 27.93 18.15
C ASN A 171 29.43 28.08 19.62
N ARG A 172 28.79 27.07 20.21
CA ARG A 172 28.40 27.08 21.64
C ARG A 172 29.48 26.52 22.56
N THR A 173 30.41 25.72 22.04
CA THR A 173 31.49 25.10 22.83
C THR A 173 32.77 25.94 22.89
N GLY A 174 32.89 27.02 22.11
CA GLY A 174 34.07 27.89 22.09
C GLY A 174 33.99 29.17 22.95
N LEU A 175 32.97 29.30 23.81
CA LEU A 175 32.74 30.48 24.66
C LEU A 175 32.92 30.19 26.16
N LEU A 176 33.58 29.10 26.53
CA LEU A 176 33.98 28.75 27.90
C LEU A 176 35.49 28.56 27.94
#